data_AF-A0AAU0SH16-F1
#
_entry.id   AF-A0AAU0SH16-F1
#
_cell.length_a   1.000
_cell.length_b   1.000
_cell.length_c   1.000
_cell.angle_alpha   90.00
_cell.angle_beta   90.00
_cell.angle_gamma   90.00
#
_symmetry.space_group_name_H-M   'P 1'
#
loop_
_entity.id
_entity.type
_entity.pdbx_description
1 polymer ?
#
loop_
_entity_poly.entity_id
_entity_poly.type
_entity_poly.pdbx_seq_one_letter_code
_entity_poly.pdbx_strand_id
1 'polypeptide(L)'
;MEDITFEILQSKKTGLNSPESYIVVREQTGFLRILGDDPQWELMTATASEDHGRIKVCPNQLRLIESALRLGAEFETSPSVQRDWAGREYVKICVITQHKNQKDKEFNSELSGAFSRFFEIYDSYTDVRYRARDEMIELYNDLSTGDLGGEVYLSDGVWLGSDGSLFDRG
;
A
#
# COMPACT_ATOMS: atom_id res chain seq x y z
N MET A 1 24.01 5.58 -3.12
CA MET A 1 22.60 5.18 -3.35
C MET A 1 22.65 3.68 -3.54
N GLU A 2 22.12 2.92 -2.59
CA GLU A 2 21.91 1.49 -2.81
C GLU A 2 20.81 1.34 -3.86
N ASP A 3 21.01 0.46 -4.83
CA ASP A 3 19.97 0.14 -5.81
C ASP A 3 18.82 -0.56 -5.09
N ILE A 4 17.66 0.11 -5.03
CA ILE A 4 16.45 -0.47 -4.45
C ILE A 4 16.06 -1.66 -5.31
N THR A 5 16.15 -2.85 -4.72
CA THR A 5 15.89 -4.12 -5.40
C THR A 5 14.55 -4.68 -4.94
N PHE A 6 13.64 -4.88 -5.89
CA PHE A 6 12.36 -5.55 -5.70
C PHE A 6 12.03 -6.40 -6.94
N GLU A 7 11.12 -7.36 -6.76
CA GLU A 7 10.63 -8.22 -7.83
C GLU A 7 9.11 -8.10 -7.93
N ILE A 8 8.56 -8.20 -9.15
CA ILE A 8 7.12 -8.27 -9.39
C ILE A 8 6.81 -9.69 -9.84
N LEU A 9 6.00 -10.40 -9.06
CA LEU A 9 5.67 -11.80 -9.31
C LEU A 9 4.18 -11.92 -9.58
N GLN A 10 3.79 -12.76 -10.54
CA GLN A 10 2.38 -13.12 -10.72
C GLN A 10 1.88 -13.88 -9.49
N SER A 11 0.79 -13.42 -8.89
CA SER A 11 0.13 -14.06 -7.75
C SER A 11 -1.02 -14.94 -8.23
N LYS A 12 -1.24 -16.07 -7.54
CA LYS A 12 -2.43 -16.91 -7.71
C LYS A 12 -3.26 -16.98 -6.42
N LYS A 13 -3.19 -15.94 -5.59
CA LYS A 13 -3.84 -15.91 -4.28
C LYS A 13 -5.35 -16.02 -4.41
N THR A 14 -5.93 -16.99 -3.70
CA THR A 14 -7.37 -17.22 -3.58
C THR A 14 -8.04 -16.11 -2.77
N GLY A 15 -9.28 -15.79 -3.14
CA GLY A 15 -10.07 -14.69 -2.54
C GLY A 15 -9.87 -13.32 -3.20
N LEU A 16 -9.06 -13.26 -4.26
CA LEU A 16 -8.95 -12.09 -5.14
C LEU A 16 -9.65 -12.41 -6.45
N ASN A 17 -10.65 -11.60 -6.82
CA ASN A 17 -11.34 -11.74 -8.10
C ASN A 17 -10.84 -10.66 -9.05
N SER A 18 -9.74 -10.95 -9.74
CA SER A 18 -9.14 -10.02 -10.71
C SER A 18 -8.55 -10.79 -11.90
N PRO A 19 -8.71 -10.29 -13.15
CA PRO A 19 -8.14 -10.93 -14.33
C PRO A 19 -6.61 -11.10 -14.23
N GLU A 20 -5.92 -10.09 -13.71
CA GLU A 20 -4.50 -10.10 -13.43
C GLU A 20 -4.21 -9.83 -11.95
N SER A 21 -3.22 -10.54 -11.41
CA SER A 21 -2.80 -10.36 -10.03
C SER A 21 -1.28 -10.47 -9.93
N TYR A 22 -0.65 -9.42 -9.39
CA TYR A 22 0.79 -9.37 -9.14
C TYR A 22 1.07 -8.96 -7.70
N ILE A 23 2.20 -9.40 -7.17
CA ILE A 23 2.72 -9.03 -5.87
C ILE A 23 4.13 -8.47 -6.01
N VAL A 24 4.36 -7.32 -5.38
CA VAL A 24 5.67 -6.66 -5.31
C VAL A 24 6.37 -7.18 -4.05
N VAL A 25 7.52 -7.82 -4.25
CA VAL A 25 8.27 -8.48 -3.19
C VAL A 25 9.69 -7.91 -3.07
N ARG A 26 10.20 -7.88 -1.85
CA ARG A 26 11.61 -7.64 -1.55
C ARG A 26 12.07 -8.65 -0.50
N GLU A 27 13.17 -9.35 -0.76
CA GLU A 27 13.70 -10.39 0.13
C GLU A 27 12.64 -11.45 0.54
N GLN A 28 11.85 -11.94 -0.42
CA GLN A 28 10.74 -12.89 -0.21
C GLN A 28 9.60 -12.36 0.69
N THR A 29 9.57 -11.05 0.96
CA THR A 29 8.50 -10.40 1.72
C THR A 29 7.61 -9.62 0.76
N GLY A 30 6.30 -9.81 0.86
CA GLY A 30 5.30 -9.09 0.06
C GLY A 30 4.93 -7.77 0.71
N PHE A 31 4.89 -6.71 -0.11
CA PHE A 31 4.57 -5.35 0.35
C PHE A 31 3.34 -4.81 -0.36
N LEU A 32 3.32 -4.84 -1.69
CA LEU A 32 2.24 -4.29 -2.48
C LEU A 32 1.63 -5.36 -3.39
N ARG A 33 0.39 -5.12 -3.81
CA ARG A 33 -0.34 -5.93 -4.77
C ARG A 33 -0.91 -5.06 -5.87
N ILE A 34 -0.91 -5.60 -7.07
CA ILE A 34 -1.48 -4.98 -8.27
C ILE A 34 -2.59 -5.91 -8.76
N LEU A 35 -3.82 -5.41 -8.82
CA LEU A 35 -5.00 -6.15 -9.28
C LEU A 35 -5.69 -5.39 -10.40
N GLY A 36 -5.98 -6.02 -11.53
CA GLY A 36 -6.75 -5.39 -12.58
C GLY A 36 -6.65 -6.13 -13.89
N ASP A 37 -6.76 -5.37 -14.97
CA ASP A 37 -6.52 -5.82 -16.34
C ASP A 37 -6.25 -4.59 -17.20
N ASP A 38 -5.77 -4.77 -18.43
CA ASP A 38 -5.63 -3.64 -19.35
C ASP A 38 -6.99 -2.90 -19.53
N PRO A 39 -7.03 -1.56 -19.36
CA PRO A 39 -5.91 -0.63 -19.13
C PRO A 39 -5.77 -0.14 -17.68
N GLN A 40 -6.44 -0.74 -16.70
CA GLN A 40 -6.52 -0.25 -15.32
C GLN A 40 -6.21 -1.31 -14.26
N TRP A 41 -5.31 -0.94 -13.34
CA TRP A 41 -4.95 -1.75 -12.19
C TRP A 41 -5.02 -0.96 -10.89
N GLU A 42 -5.43 -1.62 -9.82
CA GLU A 42 -5.43 -1.10 -8.46
C GLU A 42 -4.13 -1.48 -7.74
N LEU A 43 -3.49 -0.48 -7.15
CA LEU A 43 -2.34 -0.68 -6.27
C LEU A 43 -2.79 -0.68 -4.81
N MET A 44 -2.39 -1.70 -4.06
CA MET A 44 -2.80 -1.87 -2.66
C MET A 44 -1.74 -2.56 -1.81
N THR A 45 -1.91 -2.55 -0.49
CA THR A 45 -1.04 -3.26 0.46
C THR A 45 -1.26 -4.79 0.43
N ALA A 46 -0.18 -5.55 0.61
CA ALA A 46 -0.21 -7.02 0.71
C ALA A 46 -0.18 -7.45 2.19
N THR A 47 -1.33 -7.38 2.85
CA THR A 47 -1.50 -7.62 4.30
C THR A 47 -1.69 -9.09 4.67
N ALA A 48 -1.73 -10.01 3.69
CA ALA A 48 -1.95 -11.43 3.93
C ALA A 48 -0.96 -12.33 3.16
N SER A 49 -0.57 -13.45 3.77
CA SER A 49 0.39 -14.41 3.20
C SER A 49 -0.07 -14.95 1.85
N GLU A 50 0.84 -15.18 0.92
CA GLU A 50 0.51 -15.87 -0.33
C GLU A 50 0.19 -17.35 -0.08
N ASP A 51 -0.76 -17.90 -0.84
CA ASP A 51 -1.26 -19.27 -0.64
C ASP A 51 -0.18 -20.34 -0.90
N HIS A 52 0.85 -19.99 -1.65
CA HIS A 52 1.99 -20.87 -1.97
C HIS A 52 3.05 -20.89 -0.86
N GLY A 53 2.90 -20.10 0.21
CA GLY A 53 3.77 -20.07 1.39
C GLY A 53 5.20 -19.55 1.18
N ARG A 54 5.59 -19.24 -0.07
CA ARG A 54 6.94 -18.77 -0.41
C ARG A 54 7.16 -17.27 -0.15
N ILE A 55 6.08 -16.49 -0.13
CA ILE A 55 6.14 -15.05 0.10
C ILE A 55 5.58 -14.76 1.47
N LYS A 56 6.42 -14.16 2.32
CA LYS A 56 6.11 -13.78 3.69
C LYS A 56 5.31 -12.49 3.72
N VAL A 57 4.49 -12.33 4.73
CA VAL A 57 3.84 -11.05 5.05
C VAL A 57 4.88 -10.07 5.57
N CYS A 58 4.72 -8.79 5.25
CA CYS A 58 5.50 -7.73 5.85
C CYS A 58 5.43 -7.82 7.39
N PRO A 59 6.56 -7.93 8.11
CA PRO A 59 6.52 -8.10 9.56
C PRO A 59 6.12 -6.83 10.31
N ASN A 60 6.24 -5.66 9.68
CA ASN A 60 5.87 -4.37 10.26
C ASN A 60 4.71 -3.77 9.47
N GLN A 61 3.49 -4.08 9.90
CA GLN A 61 2.24 -3.65 9.26
C GLN A 61 2.03 -2.14 9.41
N LEU A 62 2.36 -1.60 10.58
CA LEU A 62 2.34 -0.16 10.83
C LEU A 62 3.11 0.62 9.78
N ARG A 63 4.37 0.22 9.55
CA ARG A 63 5.27 0.82 8.55
C ARG A 63 4.76 0.59 7.13
N LEU A 64 4.23 -0.59 6.83
CA LEU A 64 3.66 -0.89 5.51
C LEU A 64 2.51 0.06 5.17
N ILE A 65 1.53 0.14 6.08
CA ILE A 65 0.32 0.94 5.93
C ILE A 65 0.68 2.43 5.88
N GLU A 66 1.54 2.91 6.77
CA GLU A 66 1.97 4.31 6.74
C GLU A 66 2.68 4.67 5.42
N SER A 67 3.57 3.79 4.94
CA SER A 67 4.27 4.03 3.67
C SER A 67 3.31 4.07 2.48
N ALA A 68 2.28 3.23 2.50
CA ALA A 68 1.24 3.19 1.49
C ALA A 68 0.39 4.47 1.49
N LEU A 69 0.02 4.97 2.67
CA LEU A 69 -0.74 6.21 2.81
C LEU A 69 0.07 7.43 2.36
N ARG A 70 1.34 7.52 2.76
CA ARG A 70 2.27 8.57 2.32
C ARG A 70 2.47 8.56 0.81
N LEU A 71 2.68 7.39 0.21
CA LEU A 71 2.79 7.27 -1.25
C LEU A 71 1.53 7.78 -1.94
N GLY A 72 0.36 7.43 -1.40
CA GLY A 72 -0.90 7.89 -1.94
C GLY A 72 -1.07 9.42 -1.85
N ALA A 73 -0.69 10.01 -0.72
CA ALA A 73 -0.69 11.47 -0.54
C ALA A 73 0.29 12.16 -1.51
N GLU A 74 1.51 11.62 -1.70
CA GLU A 74 2.48 12.14 -2.68
C GLU A 74 1.96 12.07 -4.12
N PHE A 75 1.13 11.08 -4.43
CA PHE A 75 0.49 10.93 -5.75
C PHE A 75 -0.81 11.72 -5.87
N GLU A 76 -1.18 12.51 -4.86
CA GLU A 76 -2.46 13.24 -4.79
C GLU A 76 -3.66 12.30 -5.03
N THR A 77 -3.52 11.05 -4.59
CA THR A 77 -4.58 10.06 -4.60
C THR A 77 -5.30 10.09 -3.26
N SER A 78 -6.53 9.54 -3.20
CA SER A 78 -7.24 9.35 -1.95
C SER A 78 -7.15 7.88 -1.52
N PRO A 79 -6.08 7.47 -0.80
CA PRO A 79 -6.02 6.14 -0.23
C PRO A 79 -7.28 5.81 0.54
N SER A 80 -7.71 4.56 0.47
CA SER A 80 -8.91 4.11 1.16
C SER A 80 -8.75 2.71 1.70
N VAL A 81 -9.37 2.46 2.83
CA VAL A 81 -9.47 1.12 3.42
C VAL A 81 -10.55 0.36 2.67
N GLN A 82 -10.20 -0.82 2.17
CA GLN A 82 -11.10 -1.70 1.46
C GLN A 82 -11.01 -3.12 1.98
N ARG A 83 -11.94 -3.97 1.55
CA ARG A 83 -12.03 -5.38 1.94
C ARG A 83 -12.05 -6.25 0.71
N ASP A 84 -11.27 -7.33 0.74
CA ASP A 84 -11.37 -8.36 -0.28
C ASP A 84 -12.57 -9.29 -0.04
N TRP A 85 -12.76 -10.28 -0.92
CA TRP A 85 -13.92 -11.17 -0.86
C TRP A 85 -13.85 -12.15 0.33
N ALA A 86 -12.67 -12.32 0.92
CA ALA A 86 -12.49 -13.07 2.17
C ALA A 86 -12.68 -12.19 3.41
N GLY A 87 -13.05 -10.91 3.24
CA GLY A 87 -13.24 -9.95 4.32
C GLY A 87 -11.94 -9.37 4.89
N ARG A 88 -10.80 -9.62 4.24
CA ARG A 88 -9.50 -9.12 4.69
C ARG A 88 -9.33 -7.67 4.27
N GLU A 89 -8.87 -6.83 5.18
CA GLU A 89 -8.71 -5.41 4.93
C GLU A 89 -7.35 -5.08 4.33
N TYR A 90 -7.33 -4.10 3.44
CA TYR A 90 -6.13 -3.56 2.84
C TYR A 90 -6.32 -2.08 2.56
N VAL A 91 -5.21 -1.34 2.52
CA VAL A 91 -5.19 0.03 2.00
C VAL A 91 -5.04 -0.03 0.48
N LYS A 92 -6.05 0.45 -0.25
CA LYS A 92 -5.97 0.80 -1.67
C LYS A 92 -5.26 2.15 -1.77
N ILE A 93 -4.14 2.20 -2.48
CA ILE A 93 -3.31 3.40 -2.64
C ILE A 93 -3.87 4.23 -3.81
N CYS A 94 -3.89 3.65 -5.01
CA CYS A 94 -4.30 4.36 -6.22
C CYS A 94 -4.80 3.40 -7.30
N VAL A 95 -5.29 3.99 -8.40
CA VAL A 95 -5.57 3.28 -9.66
C VAL A 95 -4.53 3.73 -10.69
N ILE A 96 -3.84 2.76 -11.26
CA ILE A 96 -2.83 2.91 -12.29
C ILE A 96 -3.53 2.68 -13.63
N THR A 97 -3.39 3.62 -14.57
CA THR A 97 -4.01 3.51 -15.90
C THR A 97 -2.92 3.57 -16.97
N GLN A 98 -2.84 2.56 -17.83
CA GLN A 98 -2.01 2.62 -19.03
C GLN A 98 -2.77 3.40 -20.12
N HIS A 99 -2.17 4.48 -20.62
CA HIS A 99 -2.81 5.28 -21.67
C HIS A 99 -2.67 4.58 -23.03
N LYS A 100 -3.69 4.69 -23.90
CA LYS A 100 -3.76 4.00 -25.21
C LYS A 100 -2.53 4.17 -26.14
N ASN A 101 -1.76 5.23 -25.96
CA ASN A 101 -0.57 5.53 -26.78
C ASN A 101 0.75 5.39 -26.00
N GLN A 102 0.68 5.00 -24.72
CA GLN A 102 1.84 4.80 -23.86
C GLN A 102 2.45 3.44 -24.18
N LYS A 103 3.76 3.42 -24.40
CA LYS A 103 4.47 2.17 -24.68
C LYS A 103 4.67 1.40 -23.38
N ASP A 104 4.61 0.07 -23.43
CA ASP A 104 4.82 -0.80 -22.26
C ASP A 104 6.11 -0.47 -21.50
N LYS A 105 7.20 -0.13 -22.22
CA LYS A 105 8.47 0.24 -21.58
C LYS A 105 8.36 1.52 -20.73
N GLU A 106 7.60 2.50 -21.20
CA GLU A 106 7.37 3.77 -20.49
C GLU A 106 6.48 3.51 -19.26
N PHE A 107 5.38 2.80 -19.45
CA PHE A 107 4.48 2.39 -18.38
C PHE A 107 5.20 1.59 -17.28
N ASN A 108 5.98 0.58 -17.67
CA ASN A 108 6.78 -0.22 -16.73
C ASN A 108 7.85 0.60 -16.00
N SER A 109 8.38 1.65 -16.63
CA SER A 109 9.34 2.55 -15.99
C SER A 109 8.66 3.44 -14.95
N GLU A 110 7.46 3.94 -15.21
CA GLU A 110 6.65 4.70 -14.24
C GLU A 110 6.26 3.82 -13.04
N LEU A 111 5.79 2.59 -13.31
CA LEU A 111 5.50 1.59 -12.29
C LEU A 111 6.73 1.33 -11.40
N SER A 112 7.88 1.09 -12.04
CA SER A 112 9.13 0.87 -11.31
C SER A 112 9.53 2.09 -10.47
N GLY A 113 9.30 3.30 -10.97
CA GLY A 113 9.49 4.54 -10.23
C GLY A 113 8.60 4.63 -8.99
N ALA A 114 7.32 4.27 -9.12
CA ALA A 114 6.38 4.25 -7.99
C ALA A 114 6.78 3.22 -6.92
N PHE A 115 7.23 2.04 -7.30
CA PHE A 115 7.69 1.02 -6.34
C PHE A 115 9.02 1.39 -5.69
N SER A 116 9.96 1.95 -6.43
CA SER A 116 11.18 2.52 -5.85
C SER A 116 10.82 3.60 -4.83
N ARG A 117 9.91 4.51 -5.17
CA ARG A 117 9.47 5.56 -4.24
C ARG A 117 8.81 5.00 -2.99
N PHE A 118 7.95 4.00 -3.13
CA PHE A 118 7.39 3.28 -1.98
C PHE A 118 8.48 2.74 -1.07
N PHE A 119 9.49 2.07 -1.61
CA PHE A 119 10.57 1.51 -0.81
C PHE A 119 11.49 2.57 -0.22
N GLU A 120 11.68 3.73 -0.84
CA GLU A 120 12.36 4.89 -0.23
C GLU A 120 11.59 5.38 1.01
N ILE A 121 10.27 5.55 0.90
CA ILE A 121 9.40 5.95 2.02
C ILE A 121 9.44 4.89 3.12
N TYR A 122 9.35 3.62 2.72
CA TYR A 122 9.44 2.50 3.63
C TYR A 122 10.80 2.52 4.32
N ASP A 123 11.93 2.59 3.62
CA ASP A 123 13.29 2.51 4.17
C ASP A 123 13.69 3.71 5.02
N SER A 124 13.18 4.89 4.70
CA SER A 124 13.32 6.10 5.51
C SER A 124 12.40 6.13 6.73
N TYR A 125 11.77 5.00 7.08
CA TYR A 125 10.94 4.89 8.27
C TYR A 125 11.69 5.30 9.54
N THR A 126 11.25 6.42 10.09
CA THR A 126 11.56 6.87 11.44
C THR A 126 10.37 6.58 12.32
N ASP A 127 10.62 6.11 13.54
CA ASP A 127 9.56 5.79 14.49
C ASP A 127 8.60 6.98 14.66
N VAL A 128 7.29 6.70 14.63
CA VAL A 128 6.18 7.68 14.67
C VAL A 128 6.34 8.70 15.81
N ARG A 129 7.00 8.32 16.92
CA ARG A 129 7.30 9.21 18.05
C ARG A 129 8.19 10.41 17.71
N TYR A 130 8.85 10.41 16.55
CA TYR A 130 9.81 11.44 16.14
C TYR A 130 9.40 12.16 14.84
N ARG A 131 8.18 11.94 14.33
CA ARG A 131 7.73 12.47 13.03
C ARG A 131 6.91 13.76 13.15
N ALA A 132 6.82 14.49 12.03
CA ALA A 132 6.01 15.70 11.91
C ALA A 132 4.52 15.30 11.98
N ARG A 133 3.94 15.52 13.17
CA ARG A 133 2.56 15.20 13.53
C ARG A 133 1.53 15.75 12.53
N ASP A 134 1.82 16.88 11.90
CA ASP A 134 0.92 17.59 11.00
C ASP A 134 0.59 16.78 9.72
N GLU A 135 1.56 16.08 9.13
CA GLU A 135 1.34 15.23 7.93
C GLU A 135 0.32 14.12 8.20
N MET A 136 0.42 13.48 9.38
CA MET A 136 -0.46 12.38 9.76
C MET A 136 -1.85 12.86 10.17
N ILE A 137 -1.95 14.09 10.68
CA ILE A 137 -3.24 14.74 10.96
C ILE A 137 -3.98 15.06 9.66
N GLU A 138 -3.29 15.58 8.64
CA GLU A 138 -3.90 15.82 7.33
C GLU A 138 -4.48 14.53 6.74
N LEU A 139 -3.70 13.45 6.80
CA LEU A 139 -4.15 12.13 6.37
C LEU A 139 -5.34 11.61 7.19
N TYR A 140 -5.36 11.84 8.51
CA TYR A 140 -6.51 11.49 9.34
C TYR A 140 -7.76 12.25 8.88
N ASN A 141 -7.64 13.54 8.59
CA ASN A 141 -8.77 14.36 8.15
C ASN A 141 -9.35 13.86 6.83
N ASP A 142 -8.49 13.43 5.90
CA ASP A 142 -8.91 12.86 4.61
C ASP A 142 -9.64 11.52 4.74
N LEU A 143 -9.22 10.69 5.71
CA LEU A 143 -9.77 9.34 5.92
C LEU A 143 -10.98 9.31 6.87
N SER A 144 -11.08 10.26 7.78
CA SER A 144 -12.14 10.30 8.79
C SER A 144 -13.47 10.70 8.15
N THR A 145 -14.45 9.79 8.19
CA THR A 145 -15.78 10.02 7.58
C THR A 145 -16.75 10.78 8.49
N GLY A 146 -16.30 11.34 9.63
CA GLY A 146 -17.17 12.08 10.54
C GLY A 146 -16.50 12.81 11.71
N ASP A 147 -17.25 13.76 12.28
CA ASP A 147 -16.87 14.75 13.31
C ASP A 147 -16.68 14.20 14.75
N LEU A 148 -16.59 12.88 14.93
CA LEU A 148 -16.61 12.26 16.25
C LEU A 148 -15.22 12.09 16.91
N GLY A 149 -14.14 12.52 16.25
CA GLY A 149 -12.79 12.54 16.83
C GLY A 149 -12.24 11.16 17.24
N GLY A 150 -12.79 10.07 16.69
CA GLY A 150 -12.41 8.69 16.99
C GLY A 150 -11.27 8.18 16.12
N GLU A 151 -10.71 7.02 16.46
CA GLU A 151 -9.63 6.41 15.67
C GLU A 151 -10.16 5.81 14.36
N VAL A 152 -9.44 6.04 13.27
CA VAL A 152 -9.70 5.43 11.96
C VAL A 152 -8.96 4.10 11.88
N TYR A 153 -9.70 3.01 11.68
CA TYR A 153 -9.10 1.71 11.44
C TYR A 153 -8.59 1.62 10.00
N LEU A 154 -7.35 1.15 9.81
CA LEU A 154 -6.66 1.15 8.52
C LEU A 154 -6.56 -0.24 7.89
N SER A 155 -5.94 -1.20 8.57
CA SER A 155 -5.86 -2.62 8.17
C SER A 155 -4.96 -3.38 9.17
N ASP A 156 -5.13 -4.69 9.29
CA ASP A 156 -4.27 -5.61 10.05
C ASP A 156 -3.94 -5.13 11.48
N GLY A 157 -4.96 -4.66 12.19
CA GLY A 157 -4.81 -4.16 13.56
C GLY A 157 -4.22 -2.75 13.68
N VAL A 158 -3.96 -2.05 12.58
CA VAL A 158 -3.43 -0.68 12.58
C VAL A 158 -4.54 0.38 12.61
N TRP A 159 -4.40 1.35 13.50
CA TRP A 159 -5.35 2.45 13.73
C TRP A 159 -4.65 3.81 13.65
N LEU A 160 -5.32 4.82 13.11
CA LEU A 160 -4.88 6.22 13.04
C LEU A 160 -5.76 7.09 13.93
N GLY A 161 -5.15 7.73 14.93
CA GLY A 161 -5.79 8.69 15.81
C GLY A 161 -5.92 10.08 15.18
N SER A 162 -6.89 10.86 15.69
CA SER A 162 -7.12 12.27 15.30
C SER A 162 -5.95 13.19 15.61
N ASP A 163 -5.03 12.75 16.46
CA ASP A 163 -3.80 13.44 16.81
C ASP A 163 -2.62 13.10 15.88
N GLY A 164 -2.84 12.28 14.84
CA GLY A 164 -1.83 11.77 13.92
C GLY A 164 -1.04 10.55 14.45
N SER A 165 -1.40 10.03 15.63
CA SER A 165 -0.74 8.85 16.19
C SER A 165 -1.21 7.57 15.50
N LEU A 166 -0.27 6.71 15.13
CA LEU A 166 -0.58 5.37 14.63
C LEU A 166 -0.40 4.33 15.74
N PHE A 167 -1.37 3.43 15.88
CA PHE A 167 -1.38 2.36 16.87
C PHE A 167 -1.44 1.01 16.17
N ASP A 168 -0.52 0.12 16.51
CA ASP A 168 -0.61 -1.29 16.16
C ASP A 168 -1.24 -2.06 17.33
N ARG A 169 -2.38 -2.70 17.06
CA ARG A 169 -3.15 -3.51 18.01
C ARG A 169 -3.34 -4.95 17.52
N GLY A 170 -2.62 -5.34 16.46
CA GLY A 170 -2.68 -6.64 15.78
C GLY A 170 -1.60 -7.63 16.23
#